data_AF-I1VTH3-F1
#
_entry.id   AF-I1VTH3-F1
#
_cell.length_a   1.000
_cell.length_b   1.000
_cell.length_c   1.000
_cell.angle_alpha   90.00
_cell.angle_beta   90.00
_cell.angle_gamma   90.00
#
_symmetry.space_group_name_H-M   'P 1'
#
loop_
_entity.id
_entity.type
_entity.pdbx_description
1 polymer ?
#
loop_
_entity_poly.entity_id
_entity_poly.type
_entity_poly.pdbx_seq_one_letter_code
_entity_poly.pdbx_strand_id
1 'polypeptide(L)' 'SLLPVTKYKCGFFSRKKTRRERCVICQMEYRRGNLQMTLPCKHVYHASCVTRWLSINKVCP' A
#
# COMPACT_ATOMS: atom_id res chain seq x y z
N SER A 1 -16.10 -5.15 -8.07
CA SER A 1 -15.85 -5.06 -6.61
C SER A 1 -14.84 -3.95 -6.36
N LEU A 2 -15.27 -2.87 -5.71
CA LEU A 2 -14.38 -1.75 -5.37
C LEU A 2 -13.57 -2.15 -4.14
N LEU A 3 -12.24 -2.17 -4.25
CA LEU A 3 -11.36 -2.40 -3.11
C LEU A 3 -11.21 -1.09 -2.32
N PRO A 4 -11.17 -1.15 -0.98
CA PRO A 4 -11.07 0.05 -0.16
C PRO A 4 -9.72 0.76 -0.41
N VAL A 5 -9.82 2.03 -0.83
CA VAL A 5 -8.68 2.92 -1.02
C VAL A 5 -8.65 3.95 0.10
N THR A 6 -7.52 4.07 0.78
CA THR A 6 -7.31 4.99 1.90
C THR A 6 -6.10 5.88 1.65
N LYS A 7 -6.13 7.12 2.14
CA LYS A 7 -4.97 8.01 2.10
C LYS A 7 -4.06 7.74 3.30
N TYR A 8 -2.77 7.48 3.04
CA TYR A 8 -1.78 7.33 4.11
C TYR A 8 -1.60 8.66 4.85
N LYS A 9 -1.71 8.61 6.18
CA LYS A 9 -1.43 9.75 7.07
C LYS A 9 -0.12 9.46 7.79
N CYS A 10 0.93 10.22 7.47
CA CYS A 10 2.18 10.17 8.22
C CYS A 10 1.97 10.86 9.57
N GLY A 11 2.10 10.13 10.68
CA GLY A 11 2.08 10.66 12.03
C GLY A 11 3.45 11.25 12.40
N PHE A 12 3.46 12.40 13.07
CA PHE A 12 4.67 13.18 13.39
C PHE A 12 5.56 12.59 14.50
N PHE A 13 5.41 11.31 14.88
CA PHE A 13 6.12 10.74 16.03
C PHE A 13 6.75 9.37 15.75
N SER A 14 8.03 9.27 16.11
CA SER A 14 8.84 8.06 16.31
C SER A 14 9.65 7.53 15.12
N ARG A 15 10.97 7.69 15.26
CA ARG A 15 12.07 7.16 14.44
C ARG A 15 12.16 5.63 14.55
N LYS A 16 11.10 4.90 14.16
CA LYS A 16 11.10 3.43 14.00
C LYS A 16 10.49 3.09 12.65
N LYS A 17 11.36 2.96 11.66
CA LYS A 17 11.03 2.62 10.27
C LYS A 17 10.57 1.16 10.20
N THR A 18 9.26 0.92 10.24
CA THR A 18 8.75 -0.46 10.20
C THR A 18 8.59 -0.91 8.74
N ARG A 19 8.81 -2.20 8.45
CA ARG A 19 8.57 -2.77 7.11
C ARG A 19 7.13 -2.56 6.61
N ARG A 20 6.18 -2.28 7.51
CA ARG A 20 4.77 -1.98 7.22
C ARG A 20 4.56 -0.58 6.60
N GLU A 21 5.59 0.28 6.59
CA GLU A 21 5.55 1.62 6.01
C GLU A 21 6.09 1.67 4.56
N ARG A 22 6.25 0.52 3.92
CA ARG A 22 6.79 0.41 2.55
C ARG A 22 5.90 -0.47 1.69
N CYS A 23 5.70 -0.07 0.45
CA CYS A 23 5.04 -0.89 -0.56
C CYS A 23 6.04 -1.93 -1.09
N VAL A 24 5.74 -3.22 -0.96
CA VAL A 24 6.66 -4.29 -1.38
C VAL A 24 6.78 -4.43 -2.91
N ILE A 25 5.78 -3.97 -3.66
CA ILE A 25 5.78 -4.02 -5.13
C ILE A 25 6.83 -3.06 -5.71
N CYS A 26 6.87 -1.82 -5.21
CA CYS A 26 7.80 -0.79 -5.72
C CYS A 26 8.99 -0.53 -4.78
N GLN A 27 9.02 -1.17 -3.62
CA GLN A 27 10.01 -1.01 -2.56
C GLN A 27 10.16 0.42 -2.01
N MET A 28 9.19 1.31 -2.28
CA MET A 28 9.18 2.69 -1.83
C MET A 28 8.34 2.88 -0.55
N GLU A 29 8.79 3.79 0.31
CA GLU A 29 8.06 4.19 1.52
C GLU A 29 6.76 4.94 1.21
N TYR A 30 5.76 4.73 2.07
CA TYR A 30 4.54 5.51 2.00
C TYR A 30 4.79 6.94 2.47
N ARG A 31 4.35 7.88 1.65
CA ARG A 31 4.37 9.32 1.96
C ARG A 31 2.97 9.81 2.27
N ARG A 32 2.87 10.88 3.07
CA ARG A 32 1.58 11.50 3.39
C ARG A 32 0.82 11.80 2.09
N GLY A 33 -0.44 11.40 2.04
CA GLY A 33 -1.30 11.57 0.86
C GLY A 33 -1.16 10.49 -0.20
N ASN A 34 -0.24 9.52 -0.05
CA ASN A 34 -0.23 8.34 -0.90
C ASN A 34 -1.55 7.58 -0.79
N LEU A 35 -2.08 7.18 -1.94
CA LEU A 35 -3.23 6.29 -2.00
C LEU A 35 -2.76 4.86 -1.76
N GLN A 36 -3.33 4.25 -0.73
CA GLN A 36 -3.12 2.86 -0.37
C GLN A 36 -4.38 2.07 -0.67
N MET A 37 -4.22 0.82 -1.11
CA MET A 37 -5.32 -0.09 -1.32
C MET A 37 -5.11 -1.33 -0.48
N THR A 38 -6.16 -1.72 0.25
CA THR A 38 -6.15 -2.90 1.11
C THR A 38 -6.84 -4.04 0.41
N LEU A 39 -6.13 -5.15 0.21
CA LEU A 39 -6.69 -6.37 -0.36
C LEU A 39 -7.55 -7.12 0.68
N PRO A 40 -8.41 -8.06 0.27
CA PRO A 40 -9.20 -8.88 1.21
C PRO A 40 -8.35 -9.68 2.20
N CYS A 41 -7.11 -10.02 1.83
CA CYS A 41 -6.11 -10.65 2.70
C CYS A 41 -5.48 -9.69 3.73
N LYS A 42 -5.93 -8.44 3.79
CA LYS A 42 -5.46 -7.37 4.69
C LYS A 42 -4.07 -6.79 4.37
N HIS A 43 -3.43 -7.22 3.29
CA HIS A 43 -2.19 -6.58 2.82
C HIS A 43 -2.46 -5.24 2.14
N VAL A 44 -1.53 -4.29 2.35
CA VAL A 44 -1.64 -2.90 1.91
C VAL A 44 -0.52 -2.58 0.92
N TYR A 45 -0.88 -1.90 -0.17
CA TYR A 45 0.04 -1.48 -1.23
C TYR A 45 -0.34 -0.08 -1.71
N HIS A 46 0.52 0.59 -2.49
CA HIS A 46 0.06 1.75 -3.25
C HIS A 46 -1.05 1.33 -4.20
N ALA A 47 -2.12 2.11 -4.28
CA ALA A 47 -3.27 1.80 -5.12
C ALA A 47 -2.87 1.58 -6.58
N SER A 48 -1.95 2.40 -7.12
CA SER A 48 -1.41 2.24 -8.48
C SER A 48 -0.59 0.95 -8.64
N CYS A 49 0.25 0.61 -7.65
CA CYS A 49 1.08 -0.59 -7.70
C CYS A 49 0.26 -1.87 -7.70
N VAL A 50 -0.70 -1.99 -6.77
CA VAL A 50 -1.51 -3.22 -6.69
C VAL A 50 -2.53 -3.30 -7.82
N THR A 51 -3.03 -2.18 -8.34
CA THR A 51 -3.89 -2.18 -9.53
C THR A 51 -3.14 -2.74 -10.74
N ARG A 52 -1.90 -2.31 -10.97
CA ARG A 52 -1.03 -2.83 -12.04
C ARG A 52 -0.63 -4.29 -11.82
N TRP A 53 -0.38 -4.69 -10.57
CA TRP A 53 -0.10 -6.09 -10.29
C TRP A 53 -1.30 -6.98 -10.60
N LEU A 54 -2.49 -6.59 -10.12
CA LEU A 54 -3.73 -7.34 -10.32
C LEU A 54 -4.22 -7.33 -11.79
N SER A 55 -3.71 -6.47 -12.66
CA SER A 55 -3.97 -6.60 -14.10
C SER A 55 -3.19 -7.75 -14.74
N ILE A 56 -2.11 -8.21 -14.11
CA ILE A 56 -1.24 -9.29 -14.61
C ILE A 56 -1.51 -10.59 -13.84
N ASN A 57 -1.52 -10.52 -12.50
CA ASN A 57 -1.69 -11.68 -11.62
C ASN A 57 -2.75 -11.37 -10.56
N LYS A 58 -3.82 -12.17 -10.50
CA LYS A 58 -4.95 -11.99 -9.56
C LYS A 58 -4.64 -12.45 -8.13
N VAL A 59 -3.39 -12.86 -7.84
CA VAL A 59 -2.93 -13.27 -6.53
C VAL A 59 -2.23 -12.11 -5.81
N CYS A 60 -2.39 -12.05 -4.49
CA CYS A 60 -1.67 -11.12 -3.63
C CYS A 60 -0.14 -11.32 -3.77
N PRO A 61 0.64 -10.28 -4.07
CA PRO A 61 2.11 -10.35 -4.01
C PRO A 61 2.62 -10.43 -2.58
#